data_AF-A0A7R7JC20-F1
#
_entry.id   AF-A0A7R7JC20-F1
#
_cell.length_a   1.000
_cell.length_b   1.000
_cell.length_c   1.000
_cell.angle_alpha   90.00
_cell.angle_beta   90.00
_cell.angle_gamma   90.00
#
_symmetry.space_group_name_H-M   'P 1'
#
loop_
_entity.id
_entity.type
_entity.pdbx_description
1 polymer ?
#
loop_
_entity_poly.entity_id
_entity_poly.type
_entity_poly.pdbx_seq_one_letter_code
_entity_poly.pdbx_strand_id
1 'polypeptide(L)'
;MIHFLTGALDWPAAGDIRAQRDFNSAIGMSALTGYFWFALRLMQQNVASTLVSLLVRANRLSHFTSHRDKLTSHFKHQIFNAMILSIMITVVYCVFEGLISVKQELHVLMLTATAVPFWFIALLFLFQMSSNINYLKNNVMPSIEANSDRLNSLTAILSLGTTNSIFAVGALAIFPIFWLKKDIPIIDVLVVSSFTATVLIFLFLPVIKLRRSLESEQNKLLNELENDIAEGIRQCALDNGSGFGKNIEQMESEKETLSSYRFRAFSPRDKARIAACITLIPVSWLVLLLTEWLIHLTYY
;
A
#
# COMPACT_ATOMS: atom_id res chain seq x y z
N MET A 1 23.00 -13.06 5.02
CA MET A 1 24.04 -14.07 4.73
C MET A 1 25.06 -13.56 3.71
N ILE A 2 24.66 -13.09 2.52
CA ILE A 2 25.59 -12.54 1.52
C ILE A 2 26.42 -11.37 2.09
N HIS A 3 25.79 -10.37 2.71
CA HIS A 3 26.51 -9.25 3.32
C HIS A 3 27.48 -9.61 4.45
N PHE A 4 27.19 -10.70 5.17
CA PHE A 4 28.07 -11.21 6.23
C PHE A 4 29.32 -11.87 5.64
N LEU A 5 29.15 -12.62 4.54
CA LEU A 5 30.24 -13.32 3.85
C LEU A 5 31.16 -12.37 3.07
N THR A 6 30.68 -11.18 2.70
CA THR A 6 31.42 -10.20 1.89
C THR A 6 32.11 -9.13 2.74
N GLY A 7 32.04 -9.22 4.06
CA GLY A 7 32.58 -8.21 5.00
C GLY A 7 31.76 -6.90 5.06
N ALA A 8 30.61 -6.82 4.38
CA ALA A 8 29.77 -5.62 4.39
C ALA A 8 29.03 -5.42 5.73
N LEU A 9 29.02 -6.45 6.60
CA LEU A 9 28.52 -6.36 7.97
C LEU A 9 29.65 -6.28 9.01
N ASP A 10 30.91 -6.12 8.58
CA ASP A 10 32.01 -5.90 9.52
C ASP A 10 31.82 -4.54 10.19
N TRP A 11 32.04 -4.49 11.51
CA TRP A 11 31.86 -3.25 12.25
C TRP A 11 32.87 -2.21 11.75
N PRO A 12 32.41 -1.04 11.28
CA PRO A 12 33.29 -0.05 10.67
C PRO A 12 34.24 0.54 11.72
N ALA A 13 35.49 0.79 11.31
CA ALA A 13 36.43 1.51 12.13
C ALA A 13 35.95 2.96 12.38
N ALA A 14 36.29 3.51 13.54
CA ALA A 14 35.87 4.87 13.91
C ALA A 14 36.36 5.90 12.86
N GLY A 15 35.43 6.64 12.26
CA GLY A 15 35.73 7.67 11.25
C GLY A 15 35.70 7.17 9.79
N ASP A 16 35.52 5.88 9.53
CA ASP A 16 35.35 5.36 8.15
C ASP A 16 33.90 5.54 7.67
N ILE A 17 33.65 6.71 7.07
CA ILE A 17 32.33 7.09 6.53
C ILE A 17 31.85 6.14 5.43
N ARG A 18 32.78 5.58 4.64
CA ARG A 18 32.43 4.71 3.50
C ARG A 18 32.03 3.32 3.98
N ALA A 19 32.81 2.74 4.89
CA ALA A 19 32.46 1.46 5.51
C ALA A 19 31.15 1.55 6.31
N GLN A 20 30.91 2.65 7.03
CA GLN A 20 29.65 2.88 7.76
C GLN A 20 28.44 2.94 6.80
N ARG A 21 28.58 3.63 5.67
CA ARG A 21 27.53 3.69 4.65
C ARG A 21 27.20 2.30 4.09
N ASP A 22 28.23 1.52 3.78
CA ASP A 22 28.05 0.22 3.15
C ASP A 22 27.44 -0.79 4.15
N PHE A 23 27.81 -0.71 5.44
CA PHE A 23 27.17 -1.42 6.55
C PHE A 23 25.68 -1.06 6.71
N ASN A 24 25.38 0.23 6.82
CA ASN A 24 23.99 0.72 6.95
C ASN A 24 23.14 0.29 5.75
N SER A 25 23.71 0.36 4.54
CA SER A 25 23.04 -0.02 3.31
C SER A 25 22.76 -1.52 3.24
N ALA A 26 23.72 -2.35 3.66
CA ALA A 26 23.54 -3.80 3.72
C ALA A 26 22.37 -4.20 4.63
N ILE A 27 22.27 -3.58 5.81
CA ILE A 27 21.16 -3.84 6.76
C ILE A 27 19.85 -3.27 6.22
N GLY A 28 19.84 -1.99 5.84
CA GLY A 28 18.63 -1.27 5.41
C GLY A 28 18.00 -1.90 4.18
N MET A 29 18.80 -2.21 3.15
CA MET A 29 18.32 -2.82 1.91
C MET A 29 17.80 -4.24 2.15
N SER A 30 18.49 -5.04 2.97
CA SER A 30 18.02 -6.38 3.33
C SER A 30 16.70 -6.35 4.11
N ALA A 31 16.60 -5.48 5.10
CA ALA A 31 15.40 -5.32 5.92
C ALA A 31 14.21 -4.83 5.08
N LEU A 32 14.41 -3.80 4.24
CA LEU A 32 13.37 -3.31 3.34
C LEU A 32 12.92 -4.35 2.31
N THR A 33 13.87 -5.10 1.73
CA THR A 33 13.56 -6.17 0.79
C THR A 33 12.69 -7.24 1.44
N GLY A 34 13.06 -7.69 2.65
CA GLY A 34 12.26 -8.64 3.42
C GLY A 34 10.89 -8.09 3.80
N TYR A 35 10.82 -6.81 4.20
CA TYR A 35 9.58 -6.13 4.54
C TYR A 35 8.61 -6.05 3.35
N PHE A 36 9.07 -5.56 2.20
CA PHE A 36 8.23 -5.47 1.01
C PHE A 36 7.82 -6.84 0.48
N TRP A 37 8.69 -7.86 0.61
CA TRP A 37 8.32 -9.23 0.28
C TRP A 37 7.17 -9.75 1.15
N PHE A 38 7.24 -9.51 2.46
CA PHE A 38 6.16 -9.83 3.38
C PHE A 38 4.88 -9.04 3.06
N ALA A 39 4.99 -7.74 2.82
CA ALA A 39 3.88 -6.88 2.43
C ALA A 39 3.22 -7.34 1.13
N LEU A 40 4.00 -7.81 0.16
CA LEU A 40 3.51 -8.37 -1.11
C LEU A 40 2.67 -9.63 -0.86
N ARG A 41 3.14 -10.54 -0.01
CA ARG A 41 2.39 -11.75 0.36
C ARG A 41 1.09 -11.42 1.08
N LEU A 42 1.13 -10.47 2.01
CA LEU A 42 -0.06 -10.00 2.72
C LEU A 42 -1.07 -9.38 1.75
N MET A 43 -0.60 -8.58 0.79
CA MET A 43 -1.45 -8.01 -0.26
C MET A 43 -2.13 -9.11 -1.09
N GLN A 44 -1.39 -10.14 -1.52
CA GLN A 44 -1.96 -11.26 -2.27
C GLN A 44 -3.06 -11.99 -1.48
N GLN A 45 -2.86 -12.21 -0.18
CA GLN A 45 -3.87 -12.80 0.69
C GLN A 45 -5.11 -11.89 0.84
N ASN A 46 -4.90 -10.59 1.04
CA ASN A 46 -5.97 -9.60 1.12
C ASN A 46 -6.79 -9.58 -0.18
N VAL A 47 -6.12 -9.58 -1.34
CA VAL A 47 -6.78 -9.58 -2.66
C VAL A 47 -7.60 -10.84 -2.87
N ALA A 48 -7.08 -12.01 -2.48
CA ALA A 48 -7.84 -13.26 -2.56
C ALA A 48 -9.09 -13.23 -1.66
N SER A 49 -8.96 -12.76 -0.42
CA SER A 49 -10.07 -12.62 0.52
C SER A 49 -11.15 -11.67 0.00
N THR A 50 -10.75 -10.50 -0.53
CA THR A 50 -11.67 -9.55 -1.15
C THR A 50 -12.33 -10.14 -2.39
N LEU A 51 -11.59 -10.84 -3.26
CA LEU A 51 -12.16 -11.49 -4.44
C LEU A 51 -13.21 -12.54 -4.07
N VAL A 52 -12.97 -13.37 -3.07
CA VAL A 52 -13.96 -14.33 -2.55
C VAL A 52 -15.20 -13.60 -2.05
N SER A 53 -15.02 -12.57 -1.22
CA SER A 53 -16.15 -11.78 -0.69
C SER A 53 -16.99 -11.13 -1.80
N LEU A 54 -16.35 -10.64 -2.87
CA LEU A 54 -17.04 -10.03 -4.01
C LEU A 54 -17.81 -11.08 -4.83
N LEU A 55 -17.21 -12.24 -5.09
CA LEU A 55 -17.85 -13.29 -5.89
C LEU A 55 -18.99 -13.99 -5.16
N VAL A 56 -18.93 -14.10 -3.83
CA VAL A 56 -20.05 -14.57 -3.01
C VAL A 56 -21.24 -13.61 -3.14
N ARG A 57 -21.00 -12.29 -3.05
CA ARG A 57 -22.05 -11.26 -3.22
C ARG A 57 -22.62 -11.23 -4.63
N ALA A 58 -21.79 -11.47 -5.64
CA ALA A 58 -22.24 -11.55 -7.04
C ALA A 58 -22.87 -12.91 -7.40
N ASN A 59 -23.00 -13.85 -6.47
CA ASN A 59 -23.43 -15.24 -6.71
C ASN A 59 -22.67 -15.95 -7.84
N ARG A 60 -21.37 -15.64 -8.00
CA ARG A 60 -20.49 -16.11 -9.09
C ARG A 60 -19.22 -16.79 -8.57
N LEU A 61 -19.29 -17.41 -7.39
CA LEU A 61 -18.14 -18.06 -6.75
C LEU A 61 -17.48 -19.14 -7.62
N SER A 62 -18.25 -19.80 -8.49
CA SER A 62 -17.75 -20.76 -9.49
C SER A 62 -16.70 -20.17 -10.44
N HIS A 63 -16.68 -18.85 -10.64
CA HIS A 63 -15.70 -18.15 -11.49
C HIS A 63 -14.41 -17.74 -10.77
N PHE A 64 -14.25 -18.06 -9.48
CA PHE A 64 -13.07 -17.69 -8.69
C PHE A 64 -11.76 -18.13 -9.35
N THR A 65 -11.68 -19.38 -9.82
CA THR A 65 -10.47 -19.90 -10.47
C THR A 65 -10.12 -19.10 -11.72
N SER A 66 -11.12 -18.73 -12.54
CA SER A 66 -10.90 -17.92 -13.75
C SER A 66 -10.36 -16.52 -13.43
N HIS A 67 -10.91 -15.85 -12.42
CA HIS A 67 -10.42 -14.55 -11.98
C HIS A 67 -9.01 -14.64 -11.40
N ARG A 68 -8.73 -15.69 -10.61
CA ARG A 68 -7.40 -15.96 -10.06
C ARG A 68 -6.36 -16.20 -11.16
N ASP A 69 -6.71 -16.93 -12.21
CA ASP A 69 -5.81 -17.22 -13.33
C ASP A 69 -5.51 -15.96 -14.15
N LYS A 70 -6.51 -15.11 -14.38
CA LYS A 70 -6.31 -13.78 -14.99
C LYS A 70 -5.39 -12.90 -14.14
N LEU A 71 -5.61 -12.85 -12.83
CA LEU A 71 -4.76 -12.07 -11.92
C LEU A 71 -3.32 -12.60 -11.88
N THR A 72 -3.16 -13.92 -11.95
CA THR A 72 -1.84 -14.57 -12.05
C THR A 72 -1.14 -14.24 -13.36
N SER A 73 -1.87 -14.17 -14.47
CA SER A 73 -1.32 -13.73 -15.76
C SER A 73 -0.83 -12.27 -15.71
N HIS A 74 -1.62 -11.36 -15.12
CA HIS A 74 -1.19 -9.98 -14.90
C HIS A 74 0.04 -9.89 -13.99
N PHE A 75 0.09 -10.70 -12.92
CA PHE A 75 1.25 -10.77 -12.03
C PHE A 75 2.52 -11.20 -12.76
N LYS A 76 2.46 -12.18 -13.66
CA LYS A 76 3.61 -12.60 -14.48
C LYS A 76 4.16 -11.47 -15.35
N HIS A 77 3.29 -10.70 -16.01
CA HIS A 77 3.71 -9.55 -16.81
C HIS A 77 4.36 -8.47 -15.94
N GLN A 78 3.83 -8.26 -14.73
CA GLN A 78 4.39 -7.28 -13.80
C GLN A 78 5.73 -7.71 -13.21
N ILE A 79 5.95 -9.02 -12.97
CA ILE A 79 7.27 -9.55 -12.61
C ILE A 79 8.28 -9.18 -13.69
N PHE A 80 7.95 -9.40 -14.96
CA PHE A 80 8.86 -9.09 -16.07
C PHE A 80 9.16 -7.59 -16.14
N ASN A 81 8.14 -6.73 -16.08
CA ASN A 81 8.31 -5.28 -16.12
C ASN A 81 9.09 -4.75 -14.91
N ALA A 82 8.82 -5.26 -13.70
CA ALA A 82 9.53 -4.88 -12.48
C ALA A 82 11.01 -5.30 -12.55
N MET A 83 11.30 -6.48 -13.12
CA MET A 83 12.67 -6.97 -13.29
C MET A 83 13.46 -6.03 -14.22
N ILE A 84 12.93 -5.71 -15.40
CA ILE A 84 13.59 -4.79 -16.34
C ILE A 84 13.85 -3.43 -15.70
N LEU A 85 12.84 -2.85 -15.04
CA LEU A 85 12.95 -1.54 -14.44
C LEU A 85 13.94 -1.54 -13.24
N SER A 86 13.98 -2.61 -12.45
CA SER A 86 14.94 -2.76 -11.35
C SER A 86 16.40 -2.80 -11.83
N ILE A 87 16.67 -3.52 -12.92
CA ILE A 87 17.99 -3.57 -13.53
C ILE A 87 18.35 -2.20 -14.10
N MET A 88 17.44 -1.56 -14.83
CA MET A 88 17.63 -0.22 -15.39
C MET A 88 17.97 0.82 -14.31
N ILE A 89 17.20 0.89 -13.22
CA ILE A 89 17.47 1.81 -12.10
C ILE A 89 18.85 1.54 -11.51
N THR A 90 19.21 0.27 -11.30
CA THR A 90 20.50 -0.11 -10.73
C THR A 90 21.66 0.28 -11.64
N VAL A 91 21.53 0.05 -12.96
CA VAL A 91 22.55 0.46 -13.95
C VAL A 91 22.71 1.98 -13.98
N VAL A 92 21.61 2.73 -14.00
CA VAL A 92 21.64 4.20 -13.97
C VAL A 92 22.36 4.69 -12.71
N TYR A 93 22.03 4.11 -11.55
CA TYR A 93 22.73 4.41 -10.29
C TYR A 93 24.23 4.13 -10.39
N CYS A 94 24.63 3.00 -10.97
CA CYS A 94 26.04 2.66 -11.17
C CYS A 94 26.79 3.66 -12.06
N VAL A 95 26.13 4.17 -13.11
CA VAL A 95 26.71 5.19 -14.00
C VAL A 95 26.90 6.51 -13.24
N PHE A 96 25.88 6.97 -12.52
CA PHE A 96 25.93 8.24 -11.79
C PHE A 96 27.00 8.27 -10.69
N GLU A 97 27.15 7.18 -9.95
CA GLU A 97 28.13 7.06 -8.86
C GLU A 97 29.53 6.68 -9.35
N GLY A 98 29.74 6.55 -10.67
CA GLY A 98 31.04 6.18 -11.24
C GLY A 98 31.50 4.76 -10.84
N LEU A 99 30.56 3.89 -10.48
CA LEU A 99 30.82 2.53 -10.01
C LEU A 99 31.33 1.61 -11.13
N ILE A 100 31.25 1.99 -12.40
CA ILE A 100 31.66 1.16 -13.55
C ILE A 100 33.21 1.13 -13.76
N SER A 101 33.99 1.61 -12.80
CA SER A 101 35.47 1.63 -12.87
C SER A 101 36.11 0.25 -12.57
N VAL A 102 37.25 -0.02 -13.19
CA VAL A 102 37.94 -1.34 -13.24
C VAL A 102 38.45 -1.86 -11.88
N LYS A 103 38.51 -1.00 -10.85
CA LYS A 103 38.92 -1.39 -9.48
C LYS A 103 37.77 -1.23 -8.50
N GLN A 104 36.85 -2.19 -8.49
CA GLN A 104 35.81 -2.27 -7.47
C GLN A 104 36.13 -3.33 -6.43
N GLU A 105 35.90 -2.98 -5.16
CA GLU A 105 35.95 -3.93 -4.06
C GLU A 105 34.72 -4.86 -4.09
N LEU A 106 34.93 -6.13 -3.74
CA LEU A 106 33.89 -7.18 -3.81
C LEU A 106 32.61 -6.78 -3.05
N HIS A 107 32.75 -6.09 -1.92
CA HIS A 107 31.61 -5.66 -1.10
C HIS A 107 30.70 -4.65 -1.84
N VAL A 108 31.27 -3.76 -2.65
CA VAL A 108 30.52 -2.74 -3.42
C VAL A 108 29.72 -3.40 -4.55
N LEU A 109 30.34 -4.37 -5.23
CA LEU A 109 29.69 -5.13 -6.29
C LEU A 109 28.50 -5.95 -5.75
N MET A 110 28.68 -6.56 -4.58
CA MET A 110 27.62 -7.31 -3.90
C MET A 110 26.50 -6.39 -3.38
N LEU A 111 26.83 -5.21 -2.85
CA LEU A 111 25.83 -4.21 -2.46
C LEU A 111 24.97 -3.78 -3.66
N THR A 112 25.60 -3.55 -4.80
CA THR A 112 24.92 -3.23 -6.06
C THR A 112 24.05 -4.38 -6.55
N ALA A 113 24.55 -5.62 -6.48
CA ALA A 113 23.78 -6.81 -6.81
C ALA A 113 22.54 -6.96 -5.92
N THR A 114 22.62 -6.60 -4.64
CA THR A 114 21.48 -6.60 -3.70
C THR A 114 20.51 -5.43 -3.87
N ALA A 115 20.89 -4.36 -4.58
CA ALA A 115 19.97 -3.29 -4.93
C ALA A 115 18.92 -3.74 -5.96
N VAL A 116 19.29 -4.65 -6.87
CA VAL A 116 18.36 -5.21 -7.87
C VAL A 116 17.14 -5.89 -7.22
N PRO A 117 17.27 -6.88 -6.32
CA PRO A 117 16.11 -7.50 -5.68
C PRO A 117 15.31 -6.53 -4.81
N PHE A 118 15.95 -5.54 -4.19
CA PHE A 118 15.23 -4.46 -3.48
C PHE A 118 14.30 -3.69 -4.43
N TRP A 119 14.85 -3.14 -5.52
CA TRP A 119 14.07 -2.38 -6.50
C TRP A 119 13.00 -3.25 -7.17
N PHE A 120 13.34 -4.49 -7.47
CA PHE A 120 12.41 -5.46 -8.05
C PHE A 120 11.18 -5.65 -7.15
N ILE A 121 11.37 -5.96 -5.88
CA ILE A 121 10.26 -6.22 -4.96
C ILE A 121 9.46 -4.93 -4.70
N ALA A 122 10.13 -3.79 -4.53
CA ALA A 122 9.46 -2.51 -4.32
C ALA A 122 8.57 -2.12 -5.52
N LEU A 123 9.08 -2.21 -6.75
CA LEU A 123 8.33 -1.91 -7.96
C LEU A 123 7.19 -2.90 -8.18
N LEU A 124 7.44 -4.19 -7.94
CA LEU A 124 6.43 -5.22 -8.05
C LEU A 124 5.26 -4.96 -7.09
N PHE A 125 5.55 -4.52 -5.87
CA PHE A 125 4.53 -4.12 -4.90
C PHE A 125 3.69 -2.94 -5.42
N LEU A 126 4.32 -1.88 -5.94
CA LEU A 126 3.62 -0.73 -6.50
C LEU A 126 2.72 -1.11 -7.69
N PHE A 127 3.22 -1.92 -8.63
CA PHE A 127 2.44 -2.38 -9.78
C PHE A 127 1.24 -3.22 -9.36
N GLN A 128 1.45 -4.17 -8.45
CA GLN A 128 0.38 -5.01 -7.92
C GLN A 128 -0.70 -4.18 -7.21
N MET A 129 -0.30 -3.16 -6.47
CA MET A 129 -1.23 -2.29 -5.75
C MET A 129 -2.22 -1.61 -6.69
N SER A 130 -1.72 -0.93 -7.72
CA SER A 130 -2.56 -0.24 -8.71
C SER A 130 -3.38 -1.23 -9.55
N SER A 131 -2.74 -2.32 -10.00
CA SER A 131 -3.37 -3.31 -10.88
C SER A 131 -4.50 -4.08 -10.20
N ASN A 132 -4.32 -4.51 -8.95
CA ASN A 132 -5.33 -5.30 -8.25
C ASN A 132 -6.57 -4.45 -7.95
N ILE A 133 -6.39 -3.19 -7.53
CA ILE A 133 -7.50 -2.26 -7.32
C ILE A 133 -8.26 -2.02 -8.64
N ASN A 134 -7.54 -1.74 -9.73
CA ASN A 134 -8.17 -1.52 -11.04
C ASN A 134 -8.86 -2.78 -11.58
N TYR A 135 -8.29 -3.96 -11.38
CA TYR A 135 -8.87 -5.22 -11.82
C TYR A 135 -10.19 -5.50 -11.10
N LEU A 136 -10.20 -5.42 -9.76
CA LEU A 136 -11.41 -5.66 -8.96
C LEU A 136 -12.50 -4.64 -9.31
N LYS A 137 -12.13 -3.36 -9.48
CA LYS A 137 -13.06 -2.30 -9.86
C LYS A 137 -13.67 -2.53 -11.25
N ASN A 138 -12.86 -2.83 -12.26
CA ASN A 138 -13.34 -2.81 -13.65
C ASN A 138 -13.87 -4.17 -14.14
N ASN A 139 -13.47 -5.28 -13.53
CA ASN A 139 -13.80 -6.62 -14.03
C ASN A 139 -14.70 -7.44 -13.09
N VAL A 140 -14.77 -7.08 -11.80
CA VAL A 140 -15.57 -7.83 -10.80
C VAL A 140 -16.78 -7.02 -10.35
N MET A 141 -16.59 -5.72 -10.06
CA MET A 141 -17.66 -4.82 -9.60
C MET A 141 -18.86 -4.70 -10.56
N PRO A 142 -18.71 -4.66 -11.90
CA PRO A 142 -19.85 -4.54 -12.82
C PRO A 142 -20.79 -5.74 -12.84
N SER A 143 -20.41 -6.86 -12.20
CA SER A 143 -21.23 -8.06 -12.14
C SER A 143 -22.27 -8.08 -11.00
N ILE A 144 -22.35 -6.99 -10.22
CA ILE A 144 -23.22 -6.87 -9.04
C ILE A 144 -24.43 -6.00 -9.41
N GLU A 145 -25.61 -6.62 -9.43
CA GLU A 145 -26.87 -5.98 -9.86
C GLU A 145 -27.46 -5.06 -8.79
N ALA A 146 -27.33 -5.40 -7.50
CA ALA A 146 -27.88 -4.60 -6.40
C ALA A 146 -26.97 -3.41 -6.03
N ASN A 147 -27.56 -2.22 -5.97
CA ASN A 147 -26.85 -0.96 -5.67
C ASN A 147 -26.21 -0.95 -4.26
N SER A 148 -26.88 -1.53 -3.25
CA SER A 148 -26.36 -1.67 -1.88
C SER A 148 -25.15 -2.63 -1.81
N ASP A 149 -25.19 -3.73 -2.57
CA ASP A 149 -24.07 -4.68 -2.68
C ASP A 149 -22.88 -4.09 -3.44
N ARG A 150 -23.13 -3.18 -4.39
CA ARG A 150 -22.09 -2.47 -5.13
C ARG A 150 -21.32 -1.51 -4.24
N LEU A 151 -22.00 -0.73 -3.39
CA LEU A 151 -21.36 0.12 -2.37
C LEU A 151 -20.57 -0.69 -1.34
N ASN A 152 -21.15 -1.79 -0.87
CA ASN A 152 -20.50 -2.74 0.04
C ASN A 152 -19.20 -3.32 -0.54
N SER A 153 -19.22 -3.59 -1.84
CA SER A 153 -18.09 -4.12 -2.60
C SER A 153 -17.00 -3.08 -2.82
N LEU A 154 -17.39 -1.86 -3.14
CA LEU A 154 -16.46 -0.74 -3.29
C LEU A 154 -15.80 -0.38 -1.95
N THR A 155 -16.54 -0.47 -0.85
CA THR A 155 -16.01 -0.33 0.52
C THR A 155 -14.98 -1.42 0.85
N ALA A 156 -15.22 -2.67 0.43
CA ALA A 156 -14.27 -3.77 0.63
C ALA A 156 -12.98 -3.57 -0.19
N ILE A 157 -13.09 -3.13 -1.44
CA ILE A 157 -11.92 -2.79 -2.30
C ILE A 157 -11.17 -1.59 -1.70
N LEU A 158 -11.88 -0.62 -1.12
CA LEU A 158 -11.28 0.54 -0.46
C LEU A 158 -10.51 0.13 0.80
N SER A 159 -11.08 -0.72 1.66
CA SER A 159 -10.39 -1.26 2.84
C SER A 159 -9.14 -2.06 2.47
N LEU A 160 -9.19 -2.83 1.38
CA LEU A 160 -8.01 -3.51 0.83
C LEU A 160 -6.92 -2.51 0.40
N GLY A 161 -7.31 -1.49 -0.37
CA GLY A 161 -6.42 -0.45 -0.84
C GLY A 161 -5.80 0.37 0.30
N THR A 162 -6.58 0.74 1.31
CA THR A 162 -6.06 1.48 2.46
C THR A 162 -5.11 0.61 3.27
N THR A 163 -5.51 -0.62 3.62
CA THR A 163 -4.71 -1.53 4.44
C THR A 163 -3.34 -1.81 3.83
N ASN A 164 -3.30 -2.15 2.53
CA ASN A 164 -2.02 -2.43 1.86
C ASN A 164 -1.14 -1.18 1.75
N SER A 165 -1.71 0.00 1.49
CA SER A 165 -0.95 1.26 1.49
C SER A 165 -0.38 1.57 2.87
N ILE A 166 -1.16 1.39 3.94
CA ILE A 166 -0.70 1.63 5.33
C ILE A 166 0.46 0.69 5.69
N PHE A 167 0.34 -0.60 5.35
CA PHE A 167 1.45 -1.54 5.54
C PHE A 167 2.68 -1.11 4.75
N ALA A 168 2.55 -0.63 3.51
CA ALA A 168 3.70 -0.11 2.76
C ALA A 168 4.36 1.10 3.44
N VAL A 169 3.58 2.00 4.02
CA VAL A 169 4.10 3.17 4.77
C VAL A 169 4.94 2.75 5.98
N GLY A 170 4.64 1.60 6.61
CA GLY A 170 5.46 1.06 7.69
C GLY A 170 6.93 0.81 7.31
N ALA A 171 7.25 0.66 6.01
CA ALA A 171 8.63 0.55 5.55
C ALA A 171 9.47 1.80 5.86
N LEU A 172 8.84 2.97 6.01
CA LEU A 172 9.54 4.21 6.36
C LEU A 172 10.16 4.17 7.76
N ALA A 173 9.69 3.29 8.65
CA ALA A 173 10.31 3.08 9.95
C ALA A 173 11.68 2.37 9.86
N ILE A 174 12.04 1.81 8.70
CA ILE A 174 13.34 1.17 8.48
C ILE A 174 14.37 2.19 7.95
N PHE A 175 13.91 3.30 7.38
CA PHE A 175 14.78 4.32 6.77
C PHE A 175 15.83 4.90 7.73
N PRO A 176 15.56 5.15 9.03
CA PRO A 176 16.57 5.70 9.95
C PRO A 176 17.90 4.91 9.97
N ILE A 177 17.85 3.60 9.70
CA ILE A 177 19.04 2.72 9.67
C ILE A 177 20.11 3.23 8.70
N PHE A 178 19.72 3.88 7.60
CA PHE A 178 20.68 4.40 6.61
C PHE A 178 21.60 5.49 7.18
N TRP A 179 21.19 6.17 8.26
CA TRP A 179 21.94 7.26 8.89
C TRP A 179 22.55 6.89 10.24
N LEU A 180 22.56 5.62 10.64
CA LEU A 180 23.23 5.19 11.87
C LEU A 180 24.69 5.67 11.88
N LYS A 181 25.08 6.41 12.94
CA LYS A 181 26.42 6.97 13.15
C LYS A 181 26.90 7.90 12.03
N LYS A 182 25.98 8.49 11.26
CA LYS A 182 26.29 9.44 10.20
C LYS A 182 25.44 10.69 10.35
N ASP A 183 26.06 11.85 10.20
CA ASP A 183 25.31 13.10 10.09
C ASP A 183 24.36 13.03 8.89
N ILE A 184 23.11 13.42 9.11
CA ILE A 184 22.08 13.42 8.07
C ILE A 184 22.29 14.66 7.20
N PRO A 185 22.78 14.53 5.95
CA PRO A 185 22.95 15.68 5.08
C PRO A 185 21.57 16.23 4.69
N ILE A 186 21.41 17.55 4.67
CA ILE A 186 20.13 18.20 4.27
C ILE A 186 19.69 17.75 2.87
N ILE A 187 20.65 17.50 1.97
CA ILE A 187 20.40 17.02 0.61
C ILE A 187 19.75 15.62 0.63
N ASP A 188 20.24 14.70 1.47
CA ASP A 188 19.67 13.35 1.60
C ASP A 188 18.24 13.43 2.14
N VAL A 189 17.95 14.35 3.09
CA VAL A 189 16.59 14.58 3.59
C VAL A 189 15.66 15.04 2.46
N LEU A 190 16.12 15.96 1.61
CA LEU A 190 15.33 16.49 0.50
C LEU A 190 15.06 15.39 -0.55
N VAL A 191 16.07 14.61 -0.92
CA VAL A 191 15.94 13.51 -1.90
C VAL A 191 15.01 12.42 -1.36
N VAL A 192 15.21 11.98 -0.12
CA VAL A 192 14.39 10.92 0.50
C VAL A 192 12.97 11.39 0.73
N SER A 193 12.76 12.64 1.15
CA SER A 193 11.39 13.18 1.31
C SER A 193 10.66 13.27 -0.02
N SER A 194 11.32 13.71 -1.09
CA SER A 194 10.75 13.75 -2.44
C SER A 194 10.40 12.36 -2.97
N PHE A 195 11.31 11.40 -2.81
CA PHE A 195 11.07 10.00 -3.17
C PHE A 195 9.90 9.41 -2.37
N THR A 196 9.89 9.62 -1.07
CA THR A 196 8.83 9.16 -0.16
C THR A 196 7.48 9.77 -0.54
N ALA A 197 7.43 11.07 -0.82
CA ALA A 197 6.21 11.74 -1.28
C ALA A 197 5.70 11.14 -2.60
N THR A 198 6.58 10.87 -3.55
CA THR A 198 6.22 10.23 -4.83
C THR A 198 5.63 8.83 -4.61
N VAL A 199 6.25 8.01 -3.76
CA VAL A 199 5.75 6.68 -3.41
C VAL A 199 4.40 6.76 -2.69
N LEU A 200 4.24 7.68 -1.73
CA LEU A 200 2.98 7.90 -1.02
C LEU A 200 1.87 8.31 -1.98
N ILE A 201 2.14 9.23 -2.90
CA ILE A 201 1.19 9.62 -3.95
C ILE A 201 0.79 8.40 -4.76
N PHE A 202 1.75 7.59 -5.22
CA PHE A 202 1.45 6.41 -6.03
C PHE A 202 0.62 5.36 -5.28
N LEU A 203 0.86 5.17 -3.97
CA LEU A 203 0.11 4.24 -3.13
C LEU A 203 -1.31 4.71 -2.82
N PHE A 204 -1.50 6.00 -2.53
CA PHE A 204 -2.79 6.53 -2.10
C PHE A 204 -3.65 7.04 -3.27
N LEU A 205 -3.08 7.39 -4.42
CA LEU A 205 -3.84 7.82 -5.59
C LEU A 205 -4.92 6.84 -6.07
N PRO A 206 -4.67 5.51 -6.20
CA PRO A 206 -5.74 4.57 -6.55
C PRO A 206 -6.83 4.51 -5.47
N VAL A 207 -6.45 4.62 -4.20
CA VAL A 207 -7.38 4.66 -3.06
C VAL A 207 -8.25 5.92 -3.07
N ILE A 208 -7.66 7.08 -3.34
CA ILE A 208 -8.37 8.36 -3.45
C ILE A 208 -9.33 8.33 -4.63
N LYS A 209 -8.90 7.83 -5.79
CA LYS A 209 -9.77 7.66 -6.96
C LYS A 209 -10.94 6.73 -6.67
N LEU A 210 -10.71 5.63 -5.94
CA LEU A 210 -11.76 4.71 -5.55
C LEU A 210 -12.73 5.36 -4.56
N ARG A 211 -12.23 6.10 -3.56
CA ARG A 211 -13.06 6.86 -2.62
C ARG A 211 -13.96 7.87 -3.32
N ARG A 212 -13.44 8.63 -4.28
CA ARG A 212 -14.25 9.56 -5.08
C ARG A 212 -15.34 8.82 -5.87
N SER A 213 -15.04 7.63 -6.37
CA SER A 213 -16.01 6.76 -7.03
C SER A 213 -17.13 6.32 -6.06
N LEU A 214 -16.77 5.97 -4.81
CA LEU A 214 -17.73 5.65 -3.75
C LEU A 214 -18.68 6.82 -3.49
N GLU A 215 -18.10 7.99 -3.24
CA GLU A 215 -18.84 9.21 -2.90
C GLU A 215 -19.78 9.60 -4.05
N SER A 216 -19.34 9.45 -5.30
CA SER A 216 -20.18 9.71 -6.46
C SER A 216 -21.34 8.71 -6.60
N GLU A 217 -21.11 7.41 -6.45
CA GLU A 217 -22.20 6.41 -6.50
C GLU A 217 -23.17 6.56 -5.35
N GLN A 218 -22.67 6.84 -4.15
CA GLN A 218 -23.48 7.08 -2.96
C GLN A 218 -24.39 8.30 -3.15
N ASN A 219 -23.85 9.42 -3.64
CA ASN A 219 -24.64 10.63 -3.87
C ASN A 219 -25.73 10.41 -4.92
N LYS A 220 -25.47 9.59 -5.95
CA LYS A 220 -26.51 9.23 -6.94
C LYS A 220 -27.66 8.46 -6.29
N LEU A 221 -27.34 7.43 -5.50
CA LEU A 221 -28.34 6.61 -4.82
C LEU A 221 -29.13 7.39 -3.77
N LEU A 222 -28.47 8.28 -3.03
CA LEU A 222 -29.15 9.17 -2.08
C LEU A 222 -30.10 10.14 -2.79
N ASN A 223 -29.70 10.70 -3.92
CA ASN A 223 -30.55 11.61 -4.69
C ASN A 223 -31.73 10.88 -5.33
N GLU A 224 -31.53 9.66 -5.85
CA GLU A 224 -32.62 8.79 -6.36
C GLU A 224 -33.63 8.49 -5.25
N LEU A 225 -33.15 8.03 -4.10
CA LEU A 225 -33.99 7.71 -2.94
C LEU A 225 -34.73 8.95 -2.39
N GLU A 226 -34.09 10.12 -2.38
CA GLU A 226 -34.70 11.38 -1.96
C GLU A 226 -35.79 11.84 -2.93
N ASN A 227 -35.59 11.64 -4.24
CA ASN A 227 -36.61 11.90 -5.25
C ASN A 227 -37.79 10.94 -5.12
N ASP A 228 -37.53 9.64 -4.91
CA ASP A 228 -38.57 8.62 -4.74
C ASP A 228 -39.40 8.86 -3.46
N ILE A 229 -38.76 9.28 -2.37
CA ILE A 229 -39.46 9.71 -1.14
C ILE A 229 -40.30 10.96 -1.40
N ALA A 230 -39.76 11.96 -2.09
CA ALA A 230 -40.48 13.20 -2.39
C ALA A 230 -41.70 12.97 -3.30
N GLU A 231 -41.57 12.09 -4.29
CA GLU A 231 -42.66 11.67 -5.17
C GLU A 231 -43.71 10.85 -4.40
N GLY A 232 -43.25 9.94 -3.55
CA GLY A 232 -44.10 9.15 -2.65
C GLY A 232 -44.92 9.99 -1.68
N ILE A 233 -44.32 11.00 -1.06
CA ILE A 233 -45.02 11.97 -0.18
C ILE A 233 -46.06 12.76 -0.96
N ARG A 234 -45.73 13.19 -2.20
CA ARG A 234 -46.68 13.88 -3.08
C ARG A 234 -47.90 13.03 -3.43
N GLN A 235 -47.70 11.74 -3.72
CA GLN A 235 -48.79 10.80 -4.01
C GLN A 235 -49.61 10.48 -2.75
N CYS A 236 -48.97 10.34 -1.59
CA CYS A 236 -49.65 10.09 -0.32
C CYS A 236 -50.47 11.28 0.17
N ALA A 237 -50.10 12.51 -0.22
CA ALA A 237 -50.92 13.71 0.01
C ALA A 237 -52.17 13.77 -0.90
N LEU A 238 -52.18 13.00 -2.00
CA LEU A 238 -53.26 12.94 -2.97
C LEU A 238 -54.21 11.75 -2.74
N ASP A 239 -53.75 10.66 -2.13
CA ASP A 239 -54.55 9.44 -1.92
C ASP A 239 -54.41 8.90 -0.47
N ASN A 240 -55.56 8.64 0.19
CA ASN A 240 -55.65 8.24 1.61
C ASN A 240 -55.24 6.76 1.84
N GLY A 241 -54.02 6.40 1.47
CA GLY A 241 -53.51 5.02 1.52
C GLY A 241 -52.54 4.75 2.68
N SER A 242 -52.99 4.01 3.70
CA SER A 242 -52.20 3.57 4.86
C SER A 242 -51.03 2.61 4.55
N GLY A 243 -50.89 2.16 3.30
CA GLY A 243 -49.80 1.29 2.85
C GLY A 243 -48.50 2.01 2.52
N PHE A 244 -48.54 3.31 2.19
CA PHE A 244 -47.38 4.05 1.69
C PHE A 244 -46.42 4.50 2.81
N GLY A 245 -46.93 4.71 4.03
CA GLY A 245 -46.11 5.07 5.20
C GLY A 245 -45.05 4.02 5.55
N LYS A 246 -45.36 2.72 5.37
CA LYS A 246 -44.39 1.63 5.55
C LYS A 246 -43.28 1.63 4.49
N ASN A 247 -43.59 2.02 3.26
CA ASN A 247 -42.58 2.18 2.22
C ASN A 247 -41.67 3.38 2.51
N ILE A 248 -42.21 4.48 3.04
CA ILE A 248 -41.41 5.66 3.41
C ILE A 248 -40.46 5.34 4.59
N GLU A 249 -40.94 4.66 5.63
CA GLU A 249 -40.10 4.23 6.76
C GLU A 249 -38.99 3.26 6.32
N GLN A 250 -39.30 2.35 5.38
CA GLN A 250 -38.32 1.47 4.77
C GLN A 250 -37.27 2.25 3.93
N MET A 251 -37.69 3.25 3.16
CA MET A 251 -36.80 4.11 2.38
C MET A 251 -35.93 5.01 3.29
N GLU A 252 -36.46 5.53 4.40
CA GLU A 252 -35.67 6.28 5.39
C GLU A 252 -34.65 5.40 6.10
N SER A 253 -35.03 4.16 6.45
CA SER A 253 -34.09 3.17 6.99
C SER A 253 -32.99 2.84 5.97
N GLU A 254 -33.33 2.70 4.69
CA GLU A 254 -32.36 2.50 3.62
C GLU A 254 -31.43 3.71 3.46
N LYS A 255 -31.94 4.94 3.56
CA LYS A 255 -31.15 6.18 3.58
C LYS A 255 -30.16 6.21 4.75
N GLU A 256 -30.59 5.82 5.94
CA GLU A 256 -29.74 5.78 7.13
C GLU A 256 -28.63 4.72 6.98
N THR A 257 -28.97 3.53 6.47
CA THR A 257 -27.95 2.50 6.16
C THR A 257 -26.97 2.96 5.08
N LEU A 258 -27.45 3.63 4.03
CA LEU A 258 -26.65 4.24 2.96
C LEU A 258 -25.66 5.27 3.52
N SER A 259 -26.12 6.13 4.42
CA SER A 259 -25.27 7.13 5.09
C SER A 259 -24.18 6.48 5.97
N SER A 260 -24.48 5.33 6.58
CA SER A 260 -23.57 4.61 7.46
C SER A 260 -22.38 3.97 6.72
N TYR A 261 -22.50 3.66 5.42
CA TYR A 261 -21.40 3.11 4.62
C TYR A 261 -20.19 4.06 4.54
N ARG A 262 -20.43 5.37 4.56
CA ARG A 262 -19.39 6.41 4.63
C ARG A 262 -18.54 6.28 5.89
N PHE A 263 -19.16 5.87 7.01
CA PHE A 263 -18.50 5.70 8.30
C PHE A 263 -17.87 4.32 8.48
N ARG A 264 -18.43 3.28 7.83
CA ARG A 264 -17.94 1.90 7.92
C ARG A 264 -16.73 1.60 7.03
N ALA A 265 -16.32 2.55 6.18
CA ALA A 265 -15.13 2.43 5.32
C ALA A 265 -13.82 2.14 6.08
N PHE A 266 -13.76 2.40 7.39
CA PHE A 266 -12.65 2.00 8.25
C PHE A 266 -13.16 1.26 9.49
N SER A 267 -12.84 -0.03 9.57
CA SER A 267 -13.03 -0.80 10.81
C SER A 267 -12.22 -0.16 11.96
N PRO A 268 -12.68 -0.21 13.22
CA PRO A 268 -11.88 0.23 14.37
C PRO A 268 -10.50 -0.46 14.42
N ARG A 269 -10.40 -1.69 13.92
CA ARG A 269 -9.12 -2.42 13.78
C ARG A 269 -8.18 -1.78 12.76
N ASP A 270 -8.72 -1.23 11.68
CA ASP A 270 -7.92 -0.54 10.66
C ASP A 270 -7.43 0.82 11.17
N LYS A 271 -8.25 1.53 11.96
CA LYS A 271 -7.83 2.76 12.65
C LYS A 271 -6.68 2.50 13.63
N ALA A 272 -6.75 1.41 14.40
CA ALA A 272 -5.67 1.01 15.30
C ALA A 272 -4.37 0.67 14.54
N ARG A 273 -4.46 -0.02 13.41
CA ARG A 273 -3.31 -0.30 12.52
C ARG A 273 -2.69 0.98 11.95
N ILE A 274 -3.52 1.93 11.53
CA ILE A 274 -3.06 3.25 11.05
C ILE A 274 -2.29 3.96 12.16
N ALA A 275 -2.87 4.03 13.35
CA ALA A 275 -2.23 4.66 14.51
C ALA A 275 -0.90 3.99 14.84
N ALA A 276 -0.84 2.65 14.83
CA ALA A 276 0.38 1.89 15.06
C ALA A 276 1.46 2.18 13.99
N CYS A 277 1.12 2.21 12.70
CA CYS A 277 2.09 2.51 11.64
C CYS A 277 2.60 3.96 11.69
N ILE A 278 1.72 4.93 11.99
CA ILE A 278 2.12 6.34 12.11
C ILE A 278 3.01 6.54 13.33
N THR A 279 2.72 5.88 14.45
CA THR A 279 3.53 5.96 15.68
C THR A 279 4.84 5.19 15.58
N LEU A 280 4.90 4.12 14.76
CA LEU A 280 6.13 3.36 14.54
C LEU A 280 7.25 4.20 13.90
N ILE A 281 6.90 5.15 13.03
CA ILE A 281 7.88 6.03 12.37
C ILE A 281 8.68 6.86 13.41
N PRO A 282 8.09 7.74 14.24
CA PRO A 282 8.85 8.50 15.22
C PRO A 282 9.52 7.60 16.26
N VAL A 283 8.91 6.47 16.63
CA VAL A 283 9.54 5.49 17.53
C VAL A 283 10.83 4.92 16.93
N SER A 284 10.86 4.63 15.63
CA SER A 284 12.07 4.13 14.97
C SER A 284 13.23 5.13 14.99
N TRP A 285 12.93 6.44 14.87
CA TRP A 285 13.92 7.50 15.04
C TRP A 285 14.42 7.61 16.48
N LEU A 286 13.54 7.46 17.47
CA LEU A 286 13.95 7.41 18.88
C LEU A 286 14.86 6.21 19.17
N VAL A 287 14.54 5.04 18.60
CA VAL A 287 15.38 3.85 18.71
C VAL A 287 16.76 4.10 18.10
N LEU A 288 16.84 4.76 16.94
CA LEU A 288 18.12 5.13 16.34
C LEU A 288 18.96 5.98 17.30
N LEU A 289 18.38 7.06 17.85
CA LEU A 289 19.06 7.94 18.80
C LEU A 289 19.53 7.19 20.06
N LEU A 290 18.71 6.28 20.59
CA LEU A 290 19.08 5.44 21.73
C LEU A 290 20.22 4.47 21.38
N THR A 291 20.20 3.87 20.19
CA THR A 291 21.30 2.99 19.74
C THR A 291 22.60 3.75 19.56
N GLU A 292 22.55 4.96 19.00
CA GLU A 292 23.75 5.80 18.85
C GLU A 292 24.34 6.22 20.19
N TRP A 293 23.48 6.55 21.16
CA TRP A 293 23.87 6.86 22.53
C TRP A 293 24.51 5.65 23.22
N LEU A 294 23.90 4.46 23.13
CA LEU A 294 24.44 3.22 23.70
C LEU A 294 25.82 2.88 23.12
N ILE A 295 26.00 2.98 21.80
CA ILE A 295 27.30 2.75 21.15
C ILE A 295 28.33 3.79 21.63
N HIS A 296 27.93 5.04 21.84
CA HIS A 296 28.82 6.07 22.38
C HIS A 296 29.27 5.76 23.82
N LEU A 297 28.39 5.17 24.63
CA LEU A 297 28.67 4.80 26.01
C LEU A 297 29.71 3.67 26.11
N THR A 298 29.71 2.70 25.18
CA THR A 298 30.65 1.58 25.15
C THR A 298 32.09 1.94 24.73
N TYR A 299 32.31 3.15 24.22
CA TYR A 299 33.65 3.66 23.85
C TYR A 299 34.27 4.58 24.93
N TYR A 300 33.57 4.79 26.05
CA TYR A 300 34.07 5.43 27.27
C TYR A 300 34.25 4.37 28.37
#